data_AF-A0A2L2NJY0-F1
#
_entry.id   AF-A0A2L2NJY0-F1
#
_cell.length_a   1.000
_cell.length_b   1.000
_cell.length_c   1.000
_cell.angle_alpha   90.00
_cell.angle_beta   90.00
_cell.angle_gamma   90.00
#
_symmetry.space_group_name_H-M   'P 1'
#
loop_
_entity.id
_entity.type
_entity.pdbx_description
1 polymer ?
#
loop_
_entity_poly.entity_id
_entity_poly.type
_entity_poly.pdbx_seq_one_letter_code
_entity_poly.pdbx_strand_id
1 'polypeptide(L)'
;MEPVTLTAAWIATLVITKAFEKTGEILGEKALEQGGNLLSLLKRKAPTTATAIELAQTQPLDYGQASLVEQVEEVAKKDDEIAEAVAALAKEAQPQLTQTIENYKGINIKGGTNTISGNTFNF
;
A
#
# COMPACT_ATOMS: atom_id res chain seq x y z
N MET A 1 14.85 3.13 -16.21
CA MET A 1 13.92 3.43 -15.10
C MET A 1 14.72 3.71 -13.85
N GLU A 2 14.21 4.52 -12.93
CA GLU A 2 14.76 4.57 -11.57
C GLU A 2 14.59 3.18 -10.91
N PRO A 3 15.55 2.72 -10.11
CA PRO A 3 15.44 1.41 -9.45
C PRO A 3 14.23 1.39 -8.51
N VAL A 4 13.43 0.32 -8.57
CA VAL A 4 12.37 0.11 -7.58
C VAL A 4 12.99 0.03 -6.20
N THR A 5 12.47 0.86 -5.30
CA THR A 5 12.94 0.91 -3.91
C THR A 5 12.23 -0.14 -3.07
N LEU A 6 12.88 -0.59 -2.00
CA LEU A 6 12.28 -1.46 -0.99
C LEU A 6 10.97 -0.87 -0.44
N THR A 7 10.91 0.46 -0.28
CA THR A 7 9.69 1.17 0.14
C THR A 7 8.57 1.03 -0.88
N ALA A 8 8.86 1.18 -2.18
CA ALA A 8 7.85 1.02 -3.23
C ALA A 8 7.34 -0.42 -3.29
N ALA A 9 8.24 -1.41 -3.21
CA ALA A 9 7.88 -2.82 -3.12
C ALA A 9 7.02 -3.11 -1.88
N TRP A 10 7.38 -2.55 -0.73
CA TRP A 10 6.59 -2.69 0.50
C TRP A 10 5.19 -2.11 0.39
N ILE A 11 5.05 -0.89 -0.16
CA ILE A 11 3.74 -0.27 -0.40
C ILE A 11 2.91 -1.11 -1.37
N ALA A 12 3.50 -1.56 -2.48
CA ALA A 12 2.82 -2.39 -3.46
C ALA A 12 2.33 -3.72 -2.85
N THR A 13 3.20 -4.42 -2.12
CA THR A 13 2.84 -5.65 -1.41
C THR A 13 1.72 -5.41 -0.40
N LEU A 14 1.80 -4.32 0.37
CA LEU A 14 0.72 -3.94 1.28
C LEU A 14 -0.60 -3.69 0.56
N VAL A 15 -0.62 -2.91 -0.51
CA VAL A 15 -1.86 -2.60 -1.23
C VAL A 15 -2.48 -3.88 -1.80
N ILE A 16 -1.69 -4.75 -2.44
CA ILE A 16 -2.22 -5.97 -3.05
C ILE A 16 -2.72 -6.95 -1.98
N THR A 17 -2.01 -7.08 -0.86
CA THR A 17 -2.44 -7.95 0.25
C THR A 17 -3.62 -7.38 1.03
N LYS A 18 -3.72 -6.04 1.16
CA LYS A 18 -4.77 -5.35 1.92
C LYS A 18 -6.03 -5.01 1.12
N ALA A 19 -5.97 -4.99 -0.21
CA ALA A 19 -7.10 -4.61 -1.07
C ALA A 19 -8.39 -5.39 -0.77
N PHE A 20 -8.29 -6.59 -0.19
CA PHE A 20 -9.43 -7.49 0.03
C PHE A 20 -9.88 -7.64 1.49
N GLU A 21 -9.14 -7.11 2.48
CA GLU A 21 -9.44 -7.31 3.92
C GLU A 21 -10.33 -6.22 4.57
N LYS A 22 -11.04 -5.37 3.81
CA LYS A 22 -11.81 -4.16 4.23
C LYS A 22 -11.08 -2.81 4.18
N THR A 23 -9.88 -2.72 3.61
CA THR A 23 -9.14 -1.45 3.45
C THR A 23 -9.47 -0.69 2.14
N GLY A 24 -10.36 -1.23 1.31
CA GLY A 24 -10.83 -0.56 0.10
C GLY A 24 -11.54 0.78 0.35
N GLU A 25 -12.01 1.06 1.56
CA GLU A 25 -12.54 2.38 1.94
C GLU A 25 -11.44 3.44 2.14
N ILE A 26 -10.22 3.01 2.46
CA ILE A 26 -9.08 3.90 2.74
C ILE A 26 -8.24 4.14 1.48
N LEU A 27 -8.10 3.11 0.66
CA LEU A 27 -7.40 3.19 -0.63
C LEU A 27 -8.41 3.53 -1.73
N GLY A 28 -8.16 4.63 -2.41
CA GLY A 28 -8.93 5.09 -3.55
C GLY A 28 -8.92 4.08 -4.69
N GLU A 29 -10.00 4.12 -5.47
CA GLU A 29 -10.32 3.17 -6.54
C GLU A 29 -9.15 2.95 -7.51
N LYS A 30 -8.39 4.00 -7.80
CA LYS A 30 -7.21 3.96 -8.67
C LYS A 30 -6.04 3.14 -8.10
N ALA A 31 -5.79 3.21 -6.80
CA ALA A 31 -4.76 2.39 -6.15
C ALA A 31 -5.17 0.91 -6.13
N LEU A 32 -6.45 0.64 -5.93
CA LEU A 32 -6.99 -0.73 -5.99
C LEU A 32 -6.92 -1.30 -7.40
N GLU A 33 -7.29 -0.52 -8.41
CA GLU A 33 -7.17 -0.90 -9.82
C GLU A 33 -5.71 -1.21 -10.20
N GLN A 34 -4.78 -0.32 -9.84
CA GLN A 34 -3.35 -0.54 -10.07
C GLN A 34 -2.81 -1.75 -9.30
N GLY A 35 -3.29 -2.00 -8.09
CA GLY A 35 -2.98 -3.21 -7.33
C GLY A 35 -3.44 -4.48 -8.05
N GLY A 36 -4.67 -4.49 -8.57
CA GLY A 36 -5.22 -5.60 -9.36
C GLY A 36 -4.46 -5.83 -10.68
N ASN A 37 -4.04 -4.75 -11.33
CA ASN A 37 -3.21 -4.80 -12.54
C ASN A 37 -1.82 -5.36 -12.25
N LEU A 38 -1.17 -4.91 -11.17
CA LEU A 38 0.13 -5.43 -10.75
C LEU A 38 0.02 -6.92 -10.38
N LEU A 39 -1.02 -7.35 -9.65
CA LEU A 39 -1.24 -8.77 -9.37
C LEU A 39 -1.44 -9.58 -10.65
N SER A 40 -2.23 -9.07 -11.61
CA SER A 40 -2.42 -9.71 -12.91
C SER A 40 -1.12 -9.84 -13.71
N LEU A 41 -0.26 -8.81 -13.65
CA LEU A 41 1.05 -8.83 -14.27
C LEU A 41 1.99 -9.84 -13.60
N LEU A 42 2.01 -9.89 -12.27
CA LEU A 42 2.76 -10.89 -11.51
C LEU A 42 2.28 -12.31 -11.84
N LYS A 43 0.97 -12.56 -11.98
CA LYS A 43 0.47 -13.88 -12.40
C LYS A 43 1.02 -14.33 -13.74
N ARG A 44 1.25 -13.40 -14.67
CA ARG A 44 1.77 -13.69 -16.01
C ARG A 44 3.27 -13.89 -16.04
N LYS A 45 4.02 -13.07 -15.30
CA LYS A 45 5.49 -12.98 -15.41
C LYS A 45 6.26 -13.55 -14.22
N ALA A 46 5.64 -13.55 -13.05
CA ALA A 46 6.19 -14.03 -11.78
C ALA A 46 5.14 -14.84 -10.99
N PRO A 47 4.64 -15.97 -11.56
CA PRO A 47 3.50 -16.70 -11.00
C PRO A 47 3.74 -17.17 -9.56
N THR A 48 4.97 -17.54 -9.21
CA THR A 48 5.35 -17.93 -7.85
C THR A 48 5.12 -16.79 -6.85
N THR A 49 5.54 -15.56 -7.19
CA THR A 49 5.31 -14.37 -6.36
C THR A 49 3.83 -14.06 -6.25
N ALA A 50 3.08 -14.17 -7.34
CA ALA A 50 1.63 -13.97 -7.32
C ALA A 50 0.91 -14.98 -6.40
N THR A 51 1.26 -16.27 -6.47
CA THR A 51 0.69 -17.30 -5.59
C THR A 51 1.02 -17.04 -4.13
N ALA A 52 2.25 -16.60 -3.82
CA ALA A 52 2.63 -16.25 -2.45
C ALA A 52 1.79 -15.09 -1.91
N ILE A 53 1.51 -14.08 -2.74
CA ILE A 53 0.63 -12.96 -2.41
C ILE A 53 -0.83 -13.40 -2.23
N GLU A 54 -1.35 -14.28 -3.10
CA GLU A 54 -2.71 -14.84 -2.96
C GLU A 54 -2.88 -15.65 -1.67
N LEU A 55 -1.87 -16.45 -1.31
CA LEU A 55 -1.87 -17.15 -0.04
C LEU A 55 -1.88 -16.17 1.14
N ALA A 56 -1.06 -15.11 1.07
CA ALA A 56 -0.98 -14.10 2.11
C ALA A 56 -2.30 -13.33 2.30
N GLN A 57 -3.11 -13.15 1.26
CA GLN A 57 -4.44 -12.54 1.37
C GLN A 57 -5.42 -13.36 2.21
N THR A 58 -5.16 -14.66 2.40
CA THR A 58 -5.99 -15.55 3.24
C THR A 58 -5.44 -15.72 4.65
N GLN A 59 -4.28 -15.11 4.94
CA GLN A 59 -3.52 -15.29 6.17
C GLN A 59 -3.44 -13.95 6.95
N PRO A 60 -3.12 -13.97 8.26
CA PRO A 60 -2.88 -12.75 9.01
C PRO A 60 -1.74 -11.91 8.42
N LEU A 61 -1.85 -10.59 8.52
CA LEU A 61 -0.94 -9.61 7.88
C LEU A 61 0.57 -9.86 8.08
N ASP A 62 0.97 -10.31 9.27
CA ASP A 62 2.38 -10.58 9.58
C ASP A 62 2.94 -11.83 8.88
N TYR A 63 2.10 -12.62 8.21
CA TYR A 63 2.52 -13.86 7.61
C TYR A 63 3.47 -13.62 6.42
N GLY A 64 4.75 -13.81 6.67
CA GLY A 64 5.78 -13.82 5.62
C GLY A 64 5.96 -12.47 4.90
N GLN A 65 5.49 -11.36 5.47
CA GLN A 65 5.45 -10.07 4.80
C GLN A 65 6.83 -9.63 4.28
N ALA A 66 7.89 -9.78 5.09
CA ALA A 66 9.25 -9.45 4.67
C ALA A 66 9.69 -10.25 3.44
N SER A 67 9.38 -11.54 3.40
CA SER A 67 9.69 -12.41 2.27
C SER A 67 8.88 -12.05 1.02
N LEU A 68 7.62 -11.64 1.17
CA LEU A 68 6.81 -11.18 0.03
C LEU A 68 7.34 -9.88 -0.56
N VAL A 69 7.76 -8.95 0.29
CA VAL A 69 8.33 -7.67 -0.13
C VAL A 69 9.64 -7.89 -0.88
N GLU A 70 10.52 -8.75 -0.36
CA GLU A 70 11.76 -9.14 -1.05
C GLU A 70 11.47 -9.79 -2.40
N GLN A 71 10.51 -10.71 -2.47
CA GLN A 71 10.12 -11.34 -3.74
C GLN A 71 9.61 -10.32 -4.77
N VAL A 72 8.74 -9.38 -4.36
CA VAL A 72 8.22 -8.32 -5.23
C VAL A 72 9.34 -7.39 -5.69
N GLU A 73 10.26 -7.02 -4.80
CA GLU A 73 11.43 -6.22 -5.13
C GLU A 73 12.34 -6.94 -6.14
N GLU A 74 12.63 -8.22 -5.92
CA GLU A 74 13.49 -9.02 -6.79
C GLU A 74 12.92 -9.16 -8.21
N VAL A 75 11.62 -9.43 -8.33
CA VAL A 75 10.99 -9.55 -9.67
C VAL A 75 10.89 -8.19 -10.35
N ALA A 76 10.64 -7.11 -9.60
CA ALA A 76 10.68 -5.76 -10.13
C ALA A 76 12.08 -5.33 -10.61
N LYS A 77 13.15 -5.79 -9.95
CA LYS A 77 14.53 -5.55 -10.42
C LYS A 77 14.87 -6.29 -11.72
N LYS A 78 14.13 -7.36 -12.05
CA LYS A 78 14.40 -8.25 -13.19
C LYS A 78 13.47 -7.99 -14.38
N ASP A 79 12.36 -7.29 -14.19
CA ASP A 79 11.38 -6.98 -15.23
C ASP A 79 10.92 -5.51 -15.15
N ASP A 80 11.24 -4.75 -16.19
CA ASP A 80 10.95 -3.32 -16.29
C ASP A 80 9.45 -2.99 -16.22
N GLU A 81 8.57 -3.83 -16.78
CA GLU A 81 7.12 -3.61 -16.74
C GLU A 81 6.57 -3.79 -15.31
N ILE A 82 7.09 -4.79 -14.59
CA ILE A 82 6.79 -4.96 -13.16
C ILE A 82 7.36 -3.79 -12.36
N ALA A 83 8.56 -3.32 -12.70
CA ALA A 83 9.20 -2.18 -12.04
C ALA A 83 8.32 -0.91 -12.11
N GLU A 84 7.83 -0.59 -13.31
CA GLU A 84 6.93 0.54 -13.53
C GLU A 84 5.62 0.39 -12.77
N ALA A 85 5.02 -0.80 -12.82
CA ALA A 85 3.76 -1.07 -12.13
C ALA A 85 3.89 -0.93 -10.60
N VAL A 86 4.99 -1.41 -10.01
CA VAL A 86 5.29 -1.23 -8.58
C VAL A 86 5.48 0.24 -8.23
N ALA A 87 6.27 0.97 -9.00
CA ALA A 87 6.54 2.40 -8.75
C ALA A 87 5.26 3.25 -8.90
N ALA A 88 4.45 2.98 -9.93
CA ALA A 88 3.19 3.67 -10.18
C ALA A 88 2.19 3.44 -9.05
N LEU A 89 2.04 2.19 -8.62
CA LEU A 89 1.17 1.83 -7.50
C LEU A 89 1.64 2.49 -6.20
N ALA A 90 2.95 2.44 -5.92
CA ALA A 90 3.50 3.07 -4.73
C ALA A 90 3.21 4.58 -4.71
N LYS A 91 3.42 5.27 -5.84
CA LYS A 91 3.13 6.70 -5.96
C LYS A 91 1.66 7.04 -5.72
N GLU A 92 0.74 6.21 -6.20
CA GLU A 92 -0.70 6.41 -6.02
C GLU A 92 -1.14 6.12 -4.57
N ALA A 93 -0.59 5.06 -3.96
CA ALA A 93 -1.00 4.61 -2.63
C ALA A 93 -0.32 5.34 -1.47
N GLN A 94 0.93 5.78 -1.64
CA GLN A 94 1.72 6.46 -0.60
C GLN A 94 0.98 7.63 0.09
N PRO A 95 0.39 8.61 -0.62
CA PRO A 95 -0.32 9.72 0.04
C PRO A 95 -1.57 9.28 0.81
N GLN A 96 -2.15 8.13 0.48
CA GLN A 96 -3.37 7.60 1.10
C GLN A 96 -3.03 6.84 2.38
N LEU A 97 -1.94 6.08 2.35
CA LEU A 97 -1.37 5.41 3.52
C LEU A 97 -0.87 6.44 4.56
N THR A 98 -0.26 7.54 4.12
CA THR A 98 0.15 8.64 5.02
C THR A 98 -1.06 9.34 5.66
N GLN A 99 -2.11 9.64 4.89
CA GLN A 99 -3.34 10.27 5.42
C GLN A 99 -4.08 9.41 6.45
N THR A 100 -3.96 8.09 6.36
CA THR A 100 -4.59 7.16 7.32
C THR A 100 -3.92 7.23 8.69
N ILE A 101 -2.60 7.40 8.73
CA ILE A 101 -1.83 7.56 9.98
C ILE A 101 -2.15 8.90 10.64
N GLU A 102 -2.42 9.95 9.85
CA GLU A 102 -2.81 11.26 10.36
C GLU A 102 -4.27 11.31 10.85
N ASN A 103 -5.21 10.68 10.14
CA ASN A 103 -6.62 10.63 10.53
C ASN A 103 -6.86 9.81 11.82
N TYR A 104 -6.07 8.76 12.06
CA TYR A 104 -6.13 8.00 13.33
C TYR A 104 -5.55 8.76 14.54
N LYS A 105 -4.78 9.83 14.32
CA LYS A 105 -4.24 10.68 15.40
C LYS A 105 -5.20 11.80 15.86
N GLY A 106 -6.43 11.84 15.34
CA GLY A 106 -7.47 12.71 15.92
C GLY A 106 -7.19 14.20 15.78
N ILE A 107 -6.65 14.67 14.65
CA ILE A 107 -6.61 16.10 14.37
C ILE A 107 -7.24 16.40 13.01
N ASN A 108 -8.49 16.83 13.08
CA ASN A 108 -9.24 17.40 11.99
C ASN A 108 -8.70 18.81 11.70
N ILE A 109 -7.54 18.95 11.03
CA ILE A 109 -7.07 20.26 10.51
C ILE A 109 -7.44 20.37 9.02
N LYS A 110 -8.74 20.49 8.74
CA LYS A 110 -9.19 21.08 7.46
C LYS A 110 -9.66 22.50 7.73
N GLY A 111 -8.71 23.44 7.71
CA GLY A 111 -8.87 24.79 7.16
C GLY A 111 -10.05 25.68 7.60
N GLY A 112 -10.75 25.37 8.69
CA GLY A 112 -11.78 26.23 9.28
C GLY A 112 -11.28 26.82 10.59
N THR A 113 -11.49 28.11 10.80
CA THR A 113 -11.11 28.88 11.98
C THR A 113 -11.42 28.12 13.28
N ASN A 114 -10.39 27.79 14.07
CA ASN A 114 -10.56 27.16 15.38
C ASN A 114 -11.07 28.18 16.39
N THR A 115 -12.37 28.16 16.69
CA THR A 115 -12.91 28.78 17.91
C THR A 115 -12.95 27.69 19.00
N ILE A 116 -11.82 27.37 19.62
CA ILE A 116 -11.82 26.59 20.85
C ILE A 116 -12.14 27.58 21.98
N SER A 117 -13.43 27.81 22.23
CA SER A 117 -13.88 28.51 23.43
C SER A 117 -14.09 27.46 24.54
N GLY A 118 -13.09 27.33 25.41
CA GLY A 118 -13.33 27.07 26.83
C GLY A 118 -13.28 25.63 27.34
N ASN A 119 -12.11 24.97 27.29
CA ASN A 119 -11.83 23.89 28.26
C ASN A 119 -10.68 24.30 29.19
N THR A 120 -11.06 24.79 30.38
CA THR A 120 -10.16 24.92 31.53
C THR A 120 -9.86 23.52 32.06
N PHE A 121 -8.63 23.05 31.87
CA PHE A 121 -8.14 21.87 32.58
C PHE A 121 -7.60 22.32 33.94
N ASN A 122 -8.31 21.96 35.02
CA ASN A 122 -7.76 22.04 36.38
C ASN A 122 -6.93 20.77 36.61
N PHE A 123 -5.68 20.95 37.05
CA PHE A 123 -4.76 19.89 37.47
C PHE A 123 -5.10 19.39 38.88
#